data_AF-A0A7C3C3T6-F1
#
_entry.id   AF-A0A7C3C3T6-F1
#
_cell.length_a   1.000
_cell.length_b   1.000
_cell.length_c   1.000
_cell.angle_alpha   90.00
_cell.angle_beta   90.00
_cell.angle_gamma   90.00
#
_symmetry.space_group_name_H-M   'P 1'
#
loop_
_entity.id
_entity.type
_entity.pdbx_description
1 polymer ?
#
loop_
_entity_poly.entity_id
_entity_poly.type
_entity_poly.pdbx_seq_one_letter_code
_entity_poly.pdbx_strand_id
1 'polypeptide(L)'
;YNIPISKIRRAIQRSNNDVGGRLLEVAEKEFMIRGLGYIKGLDDLRNIAVGVDGRGTPILLRDVARVSYGPEIRRGLADWNGEGEAVGGIIVVRYGSNARQVIKDVKARLAELQKALPEGVEIHIAYDRSALIDRAIDTLKEKLLEESIVVAVVCVIFLLHFRSALVAIITLPVAVLMSFIIMYYQGLTANIMSLGGIAIAIGAMVDAAIIMIENAHKHLERDAGKKPHWQIISDAATEVGPALFYSLLVITVSFMPVFTLEAQEGRLFKPLAFTKTYAMAAAALLSITLVPVLMGYWIRGKILPEHKNPINRFLIWAYHPLLEFVLRFKWPVLIVSVLIVAVSVIPYQQLGSEFMPPLWEGDLLYMPTTLPGVSITKAREILQQTDKIIKTFPEVHHVFGKIGRAETATDPAPLSMIETTIMLKPESEWRPGMTPEKLQDELNAAIQIPGVTNAWTMPIKTRIDMLSTGIKTPVGIKVAGPDLQVLEDLGREIEAVVRNVPGTLSVYAERVMGGNYLDFE
;
A
#
# COMPACT_ATOMS: atom_id res chain seq x y z
N TYR A 1 -57.02 25.86 0.75
CA TYR A 1 -56.86 26.07 -0.71
C TYR A 1 -57.30 24.90 -1.60
N ASN A 2 -57.52 23.67 -1.11
CA ASN A 2 -57.93 22.51 -1.93
C ASN A 2 -57.04 22.27 -3.18
N ILE A 3 -55.73 22.45 -3.03
CA ILE A 3 -54.74 22.26 -4.11
C ILE A 3 -54.05 20.92 -3.88
N PRO A 4 -54.11 19.96 -4.83
CA PRO A 4 -53.43 18.69 -4.68
C PRO A 4 -51.91 18.84 -4.80
N ILE A 5 -51.15 18.01 -4.08
CA ILE A 5 -49.67 18.01 -4.08
C ILE A 5 -49.11 17.89 -5.51
N SER A 6 -49.76 17.09 -6.37
CA SER A 6 -49.37 16.91 -7.77
C SER A 6 -49.41 18.21 -8.58
N LYS A 7 -50.34 19.13 -8.27
CA LYS A 7 -50.45 20.45 -8.92
C LYS A 7 -49.34 21.39 -8.45
N ILE A 8 -49.01 21.36 -7.15
CA ILE A 8 -47.87 22.12 -6.59
C ILE A 8 -46.57 21.67 -7.25
N ARG A 9 -46.32 20.35 -7.32
CA ARG A 9 -45.14 19.78 -7.99
C ARG A 9 -45.03 20.23 -9.45
N ARG A 10 -46.13 20.18 -10.20
CA ARG A 10 -46.16 20.58 -11.61
C ARG A 10 -45.93 22.08 -11.79
N ALA A 11 -46.46 22.92 -10.89
CA ALA A 11 -46.22 24.35 -10.92
C ALA A 11 -44.73 24.66 -10.74
N ILE A 12 -44.09 24.07 -9.73
CA ILE A 12 -42.65 24.24 -9.48
C ILE A 12 -41.82 23.78 -10.70
N GLN A 13 -42.11 22.62 -11.26
CA GLN A 13 -41.38 22.08 -12.42
C GLN A 13 -41.50 22.96 -13.67
N ARG A 14 -42.65 23.62 -13.89
CA ARG A 14 -42.86 24.49 -15.06
C ARG A 14 -42.28 25.90 -14.89
N SER A 15 -41.95 26.30 -13.67
CA SER A 15 -41.49 27.63 -13.32
C SER A 15 -39.97 27.77 -13.22
N ASN A 16 -39.20 26.79 -13.69
CA ASN A 16 -37.74 26.81 -13.65
C ASN A 16 -37.14 26.50 -15.03
N ASN A 17 -37.41 27.35 -16.02
CA ASN A 17 -36.85 27.20 -17.37
C ASN A 17 -36.73 28.54 -18.08
N ASP A 18 -35.62 28.74 -18.79
CA ASP A 18 -35.48 29.83 -19.76
C ASP A 18 -36.03 29.39 -21.12
N VAL A 19 -36.59 30.32 -21.89
CA VAL A 19 -37.13 30.05 -23.23
C VAL A 19 -36.50 30.96 -24.28
N GLY A 20 -36.12 30.39 -25.41
CA GLY A 20 -35.59 31.14 -26.55
C GLY A 20 -36.71 31.54 -27.52
N GLY A 21 -36.76 32.82 -27.91
CA GLY A 21 -37.72 33.38 -28.86
C GLY A 21 -37.17 33.57 -30.27
N ARG A 22 -36.04 32.92 -30.62
CA ARG A 22 -35.26 33.12 -31.85
C ARG A 22 -34.69 34.55 -31.96
N LEU A 23 -34.67 35.10 -33.16
CA LEU A 23 -34.00 36.35 -33.52
C LEU A 23 -35.05 37.36 -33.99
N LEU A 24 -34.84 38.61 -33.63
CA LEU A 24 -35.56 39.76 -34.16
C LEU A 24 -34.54 40.66 -34.87
N GLU A 25 -34.70 40.84 -36.18
CA GLU A 25 -33.87 41.75 -36.94
C GLU A 25 -34.44 43.18 -36.83
N VAL A 26 -33.64 44.12 -36.32
CA VAL A 26 -33.99 45.54 -36.24
C VAL A 26 -32.77 46.36 -36.61
N ALA A 27 -32.92 47.27 -37.58
CA ALA A 27 -31.86 48.18 -38.02
C ALA A 27 -30.54 47.46 -38.39
N GLU A 28 -30.64 46.45 -39.27
CA GLU A 28 -29.51 45.64 -39.75
C GLU A 28 -28.73 44.90 -38.64
N LYS A 29 -29.37 44.71 -37.47
CA LYS A 29 -28.82 43.95 -36.34
C LYS A 29 -29.80 42.89 -35.89
N GLU A 30 -29.28 41.70 -35.57
CA GLU A 30 -30.07 40.63 -34.96
C GLU A 30 -30.06 40.75 -33.43
N PHE A 31 -31.24 40.77 -32.83
CA PHE A 31 -31.44 40.69 -31.39
C PHE A 31 -31.95 39.30 -31.01
N MET A 32 -31.24 38.64 -30.10
CA MET A 32 -31.68 37.35 -29.55
C MET A 32 -32.80 37.57 -28.53
N ILE A 33 -33.98 37.01 -28.79
CA ILE A 33 -35.10 37.06 -27.86
C ILE A 33 -34.92 35.94 -26.82
N ARG A 34 -34.94 36.29 -25.53
CA ARG A 34 -34.88 35.35 -24.42
C ARG A 34 -35.90 35.69 -23.33
N GLY A 35 -36.68 34.70 -22.92
CA GLY A 35 -37.49 34.72 -21.71
C GLY A 35 -36.69 34.13 -20.56
N LEU A 36 -36.47 34.92 -19.51
CA LEU A 36 -35.77 34.51 -18.30
C LEU A 36 -36.79 33.91 -17.32
N GLY A 37 -36.58 32.65 -16.92
CA GLY A 37 -37.46 31.91 -16.03
C GLY A 37 -36.73 30.97 -15.06
N TYR A 38 -35.40 31.02 -14.96
CA TYR A 38 -34.68 30.33 -13.90
C TYR A 38 -34.94 30.92 -12.50
N ILE A 39 -35.14 30.02 -11.54
CA ILE A 39 -35.24 30.33 -10.12
C ILE A 39 -33.84 30.64 -9.58
N LYS A 40 -33.65 31.82 -8.99
CA LYS A 40 -32.36 32.26 -8.42
C LYS A 40 -32.32 32.22 -6.90
N GLY A 41 -33.47 32.24 -6.24
CA GLY A 41 -33.54 32.23 -4.80
C GLY A 41 -34.89 31.79 -4.24
N LEU A 42 -35.01 31.86 -2.91
CA LEU A 42 -36.23 31.46 -2.21
C LEU A 42 -37.44 32.33 -2.57
N ASP A 43 -37.23 33.61 -2.87
CA ASP A 43 -38.33 34.52 -3.19
C ASP A 43 -39.00 34.19 -4.53
N ASP A 44 -38.21 33.76 -5.52
CA ASP A 44 -38.73 33.28 -6.80
C ASP A 44 -39.62 32.05 -6.59
N LEU A 45 -39.17 31.09 -5.76
CA LEU A 45 -39.97 29.91 -5.38
C LEU A 45 -41.27 30.30 -4.66
N ARG A 46 -41.20 31.24 -3.71
CA ARG A 46 -42.36 31.71 -2.93
C ARG A 46 -43.43 32.35 -3.81
N ASN A 47 -43.04 32.99 -4.90
CA ASN A 47 -43.92 33.69 -5.84
C ASN A 47 -44.45 32.79 -6.97
N ILE A 48 -44.17 31.47 -6.96
CA ILE A 48 -44.74 30.55 -7.94
C ILE A 48 -46.25 30.44 -7.72
N ALA A 49 -47.03 30.75 -8.76
CA ALA A 49 -48.47 30.58 -8.74
C ALA A 49 -48.85 29.09 -8.82
N VAL A 50 -49.48 28.57 -7.76
CA VAL A 50 -49.93 27.18 -7.64
C VAL A 50 -51.42 27.01 -7.96
N GLY A 51 -52.15 28.11 -8.05
CA GLY A 51 -53.57 28.14 -8.39
C GLY A 51 -54.10 29.56 -8.52
N VAL A 52 -55.40 29.66 -8.73
CA VAL A 52 -56.15 30.93 -8.75
C VAL A 52 -57.41 30.70 -7.92
N ASP A 53 -57.82 31.68 -7.13
CA ASP A 53 -59.09 31.64 -6.40
C ASP A 53 -60.30 31.87 -7.32
N GLY A 54 -61.52 31.78 -6.80
CA GLY A 54 -62.75 32.01 -7.57
C GLY A 54 -62.95 33.46 -8.04
N ARG A 55 -62.09 34.40 -7.64
CA ARG A 55 -62.14 35.83 -7.97
C ARG A 55 -61.01 36.28 -8.90
N GLY A 56 -60.09 35.37 -9.28
CA GLY A 56 -58.95 35.67 -10.14
C GLY A 56 -57.64 36.00 -9.40
N THR A 57 -57.61 35.96 -8.07
CA THR A 57 -56.40 36.20 -7.27
C THR A 57 -55.48 34.97 -7.35
N PRO A 58 -54.19 35.12 -7.70
CA PRO A 58 -53.26 33.99 -7.71
C PRO A 58 -53.01 33.48 -6.28
N ILE A 59 -53.04 32.17 -6.12
CA ILE A 59 -52.60 31.49 -4.89
C ILE A 59 -51.13 31.12 -5.11
N LEU A 60 -50.26 31.61 -4.25
CA LEU A 60 -48.80 31.46 -4.37
C LEU A 60 -48.28 30.31 -3.52
N LEU A 61 -47.07 29.82 -3.82
CA LEU A 61 -46.45 28.74 -3.06
C LEU A 61 -46.28 29.11 -1.58
N ARG A 62 -45.98 30.38 -1.28
CA ARG A 62 -45.87 30.90 0.09
C ARG A 62 -47.18 30.80 0.90
N ASP A 63 -48.33 30.75 0.23
CA ASP A 63 -49.64 30.68 0.89
C ASP A 63 -49.96 29.25 1.34
N VAL A 64 -49.29 28.24 0.77
CA VAL A 64 -49.55 26.82 1.01
C VAL A 64 -48.37 26.04 1.60
N ALA A 65 -47.16 26.61 1.57
CA ALA A 65 -45.94 25.95 2.02
C ALA A 65 -44.92 26.93 2.60
N ARG A 66 -44.10 26.45 3.55
CA ARG A 66 -42.92 27.16 4.04
C ARG A 66 -41.71 26.81 3.17
N VAL A 67 -41.13 27.81 2.52
CA VAL A 67 -39.95 27.64 1.67
C VAL A 67 -38.69 28.14 2.40
N SER A 68 -37.76 27.23 2.67
CA SER A 68 -36.49 27.48 3.33
C SER A 68 -35.40 26.58 2.76
N TYR A 69 -34.14 27.00 2.90
CA TYR A 69 -33.01 26.11 2.67
C TYR A 69 -32.98 25.01 3.73
N GLY A 70 -32.62 23.80 3.32
CA GLY A 70 -32.44 22.65 4.19
C GLY A 70 -31.40 21.69 3.59
N PRO A 71 -30.86 20.77 4.39
CA PRO A 71 -29.92 19.78 3.90
C PRO A 71 -30.63 18.72 3.04
N GLU A 72 -29.90 18.14 2.09
CA GLU A 72 -30.31 16.91 1.41
C GLU A 72 -30.17 15.70 2.34
N ILE A 73 -30.86 14.60 2.01
CA ILE A 73 -30.70 13.32 2.71
C ILE A 73 -29.25 12.84 2.56
N ARG A 74 -28.54 12.77 3.67
CA ARG A 74 -27.14 12.33 3.69
C ARG A 74 -27.06 10.81 3.63
N ARG A 75 -26.20 10.29 2.74
CA ARG A 75 -25.83 8.87 2.64
C ARG A 75 -24.39 8.60 3.06
N GLY A 76 -23.66 9.64 3.43
CA GLY A 76 -22.35 9.60 4.03
C GLY A 76 -22.12 10.82 4.92
N LEU A 77 -21.23 10.66 5.89
CA LEU A 77 -20.79 11.72 6.78
C LEU A 77 -19.30 11.53 7.07
N ALA A 78 -18.58 12.64 7.22
CA ALA A 78 -17.18 12.63 7.62
C ALA A 78 -17.00 13.44 8.91
N ASP A 79 -16.05 13.00 9.73
CA ASP A 79 -15.63 13.65 10.97
C ASP A 79 -14.12 13.89 10.94
N TRP A 80 -13.68 14.97 11.58
CA TRP A 80 -12.27 15.33 11.70
C TRP A 80 -11.86 15.36 13.17
N ASN A 81 -10.93 14.48 13.56
CA ASN A 81 -10.34 14.36 14.91
C ASN A 81 -11.34 14.19 16.06
N GLY A 82 -12.61 13.85 15.80
CA GLY A 82 -13.66 13.84 16.79
C GLY A 82 -14.17 15.25 17.15
N GLU A 83 -13.67 16.32 16.53
CA GLU A 83 -14.03 17.70 16.90
C GLU A 83 -15.35 18.15 16.26
N GLY A 84 -15.77 17.51 15.16
CA GLY A 84 -17.00 17.83 14.47
C GLY A 84 -17.08 17.28 13.05
N GLU A 85 -18.27 17.41 12.47
CA GLU A 85 -18.52 17.06 11.08
C GLU A 85 -17.68 17.94 10.14
N ALA A 86 -17.04 17.29 9.17
CA ALA A 86 -16.23 17.95 8.16
C ALA A 86 -16.68 17.57 6.75
N VAL A 87 -16.29 18.37 5.76
CA VAL A 87 -16.45 18.04 4.34
C VAL A 87 -15.16 17.41 3.85
N GLY A 88 -15.24 16.14 3.44
CA GLY A 88 -14.12 15.39 2.89
C GLY A 88 -14.16 15.30 1.37
N GLY A 89 -12.98 15.17 0.76
CA GLY A 89 -12.82 14.85 -0.65
C GLY A 89 -11.81 13.71 -0.82
N ILE A 90 -12.08 12.80 -1.75
CA ILE A 90 -11.17 11.72 -2.11
C ILE A 90 -10.75 11.84 -3.57
N ILE A 91 -9.50 11.49 -3.84
CA ILE A 91 -8.94 11.52 -5.18
C ILE A 91 -8.71 10.08 -5.62
N VAL A 92 -9.51 9.64 -6.60
CA VAL A 92 -9.42 8.30 -7.15
C VAL A 92 -8.42 8.31 -8.32
N VAL A 93 -7.29 7.64 -8.12
CA VAL A 93 -6.27 7.49 -9.16
C VAL A 93 -6.76 6.52 -10.24
N ARG A 94 -6.56 6.87 -11.51
CA ARG A 94 -6.87 5.99 -12.63
C ARG A 94 -6.02 4.71 -12.58
N TYR A 95 -6.65 3.57 -12.89
CA TYR A 95 -5.95 2.29 -12.99
C TYR A 95 -4.73 2.38 -13.92
N GLY A 96 -3.60 1.81 -13.50
CA GLY A 96 -2.33 1.82 -14.24
C GLY A 96 -1.57 3.15 -14.22
N SER A 97 -2.09 4.21 -13.60
CA SER A 97 -1.38 5.49 -13.49
C SER A 97 -0.37 5.51 -12.34
N ASN A 98 0.65 6.36 -12.44
CA ASN A 98 1.64 6.53 -11.39
C ASN A 98 1.06 7.32 -10.21
N ALA A 99 0.78 6.64 -9.10
CA ALA A 99 0.19 7.26 -7.91
C ALA A 99 1.05 8.40 -7.34
N ARG A 100 2.38 8.24 -7.27
CA ARG A 100 3.29 9.26 -6.73
C ARG A 100 3.25 10.55 -7.55
N GLN A 101 3.25 10.42 -8.87
CA GLN A 101 3.16 11.58 -9.77
C GLN A 101 1.82 12.30 -9.62
N VAL A 102 0.71 11.56 -9.62
CA VAL A 102 -0.63 12.14 -9.43
C VAL A 102 -0.74 12.87 -8.09
N ILE A 103 -0.22 12.29 -7.01
CA ILE A 103 -0.23 12.93 -5.68
C ILE A 103 0.59 14.22 -5.70
N LYS A 104 1.75 14.23 -6.36
CA LYS A 104 2.59 15.42 -6.50
C LYS A 104 1.84 16.55 -7.24
N ASP A 105 1.20 16.22 -8.35
CA ASP A 105 0.46 17.18 -9.16
C ASP A 105 -0.78 17.72 -8.42
N VAL A 106 -1.48 16.86 -7.69
CA VAL A 106 -2.58 17.23 -6.80
C VAL A 106 -2.10 18.19 -5.71
N LYS A 107 -1.02 17.89 -4.99
CA LYS A 107 -0.49 18.76 -3.93
C LYS A 107 -0.11 20.13 -4.48
N ALA A 108 0.52 20.18 -5.66
CA ALA A 108 0.83 21.44 -6.34
C ALA A 108 -0.44 22.23 -6.64
N ARG A 109 -1.48 21.57 -7.17
CA ARG A 109 -2.75 22.21 -7.48
C ARG A 109 -3.50 22.69 -6.24
N LEU A 110 -3.47 21.94 -5.14
CA LEU A 110 -4.06 22.34 -3.87
C LEU A 110 -3.37 23.58 -3.28
N ALA A 111 -2.04 23.67 -3.38
CA ALA A 111 -1.29 24.85 -2.94
C ALA A 111 -1.64 26.11 -3.76
N GLU A 112 -1.95 25.96 -5.05
CA GLU A 112 -2.47 27.06 -5.87
C GLU A 112 -3.88 27.46 -5.45
N LEU A 113 -4.77 26.47 -5.26
CA LEU A 113 -6.17 26.70 -4.91
C LEU A 113 -6.32 27.33 -3.52
N GLN A 114 -5.48 26.96 -2.56
CA GLN A 114 -5.49 27.50 -1.19
C GLN A 114 -5.43 29.04 -1.17
N LYS A 115 -4.78 29.67 -2.17
CA LYS A 115 -4.69 31.14 -2.30
C LYS A 115 -5.99 31.79 -2.80
N ALA A 116 -6.86 31.02 -3.45
CA ALA A 116 -8.12 31.48 -4.01
C ALA A 116 -9.33 31.14 -3.12
N LEU A 117 -9.11 30.38 -2.02
CA LEU A 117 -10.17 30.02 -1.10
C LEU A 117 -10.59 31.24 -0.25
N PRO A 118 -11.86 31.31 0.18
CA PRO A 118 -12.32 32.31 1.13
C PRO A 118 -11.51 32.28 2.44
N GLU A 119 -11.42 33.41 3.13
CA GLU A 119 -10.78 33.49 4.45
C GLU A 119 -11.41 32.47 5.43
N GLY A 120 -10.56 31.75 6.16
CA GLY A 120 -10.97 30.73 7.13
C GLY A 120 -11.20 29.32 6.57
N VAL A 121 -11.04 29.11 5.25
CA VAL A 121 -11.12 27.76 4.64
C VAL A 121 -9.71 27.16 4.53
N GLU A 122 -9.49 26.06 5.25
CA GLU A 122 -8.24 25.30 5.22
C GLU A 122 -8.45 23.90 4.66
N ILE A 123 -7.49 23.43 3.84
CA ILE A 123 -7.48 22.06 3.33
C ILE A 123 -6.43 21.26 4.10
N HIS A 124 -6.90 20.32 4.93
CA HIS A 124 -6.04 19.34 5.60
C HIS A 124 -6.01 18.02 4.82
N ILE A 125 -4.82 17.43 4.71
CA ILE A 125 -4.64 16.14 4.03
C ILE A 125 -4.90 15.02 5.04
N ALA A 126 -5.99 14.28 4.82
CA ALA A 126 -6.42 13.18 5.69
C ALA A 126 -5.67 11.86 5.47
N TYR A 127 -5.17 11.62 4.26
CA TYR A 127 -4.43 10.40 3.91
C TYR A 127 -3.51 10.68 2.73
N ASP A 128 -2.27 10.20 2.83
CA ASP A 128 -1.25 10.41 1.80
C ASP A 128 -0.38 9.18 1.58
N ARG A 129 -0.64 8.50 0.46
CA ARG A 129 0.12 7.31 0.06
C ARG A 129 1.57 7.60 -0.35
N SER A 130 1.93 8.85 -0.69
CA SER A 130 3.28 9.16 -1.13
C SER A 130 4.33 8.91 -0.04
N ALA A 131 3.98 9.11 1.23
CA ALA A 131 4.86 8.85 2.37
C ALA A 131 5.33 7.38 2.42
N LEU A 132 4.44 6.43 2.15
CA LEU A 132 4.80 5.01 2.08
C LEU A 132 5.76 4.71 0.92
N ILE A 133 5.53 5.32 -0.25
CA ILE A 133 6.37 5.13 -1.43
C ILE A 133 7.78 5.72 -1.20
N ASP A 134 7.84 6.92 -0.62
CA ASP A 134 9.11 7.59 -0.33
C ASP A 134 9.90 6.83 0.74
N ARG A 135 9.26 6.36 1.83
CA ARG A 135 9.90 5.47 2.80
C ARG A 135 10.46 4.21 2.16
N ALA A 136 9.72 3.53 1.28
CA ALA A 136 10.20 2.33 0.60
C ALA A 136 11.43 2.60 -0.30
N ILE A 137 11.47 3.76 -0.97
CA ILE A 137 12.62 4.20 -1.77
C ILE A 137 13.81 4.51 -0.86
N ASP A 138 13.59 5.19 0.27
CA ASP A 138 14.65 5.54 1.22
C ASP A 138 15.21 4.31 1.90
N THR A 139 14.38 3.32 2.26
CA THR A 139 14.85 2.01 2.72
C THR A 139 15.72 1.34 1.67
N LEU A 140 15.35 1.37 0.38
CA LEU A 140 16.21 0.80 -0.66
C LEU A 140 17.55 1.53 -0.75
N LYS A 141 17.57 2.87 -0.70
CA LYS A 141 18.82 3.65 -0.71
C LYS A 141 19.69 3.33 0.50
N GLU A 142 19.09 3.25 1.68
CA GLU A 142 19.76 2.91 2.93
C GLU A 142 20.37 1.51 2.84
N LYS A 143 19.61 0.51 2.38
CA LYS A 143 20.14 -0.86 2.18
C LYS A 143 21.22 -0.93 1.12
N LEU A 144 21.11 -0.20 0.02
CA LEU A 144 22.19 -0.10 -0.97
C LEU A 144 23.47 0.48 -0.34
N LEU A 145 23.35 1.47 0.54
CA LEU A 145 24.47 2.09 1.23
C LEU A 145 25.06 1.17 2.31
N GLU A 146 24.23 0.59 3.18
CA GLU A 146 24.63 -0.39 4.20
C GLU A 146 25.38 -1.56 3.57
N GLU A 147 24.81 -2.18 2.54
CA GLU A 147 25.43 -3.30 1.84
C GLU A 147 26.74 -2.87 1.18
N SER A 148 26.78 -1.71 0.52
CA SER A 148 28.04 -1.19 -0.05
C SER A 148 29.12 -0.98 1.01
N ILE A 149 28.75 -0.51 2.22
CA ILE A 149 29.67 -0.34 3.35
C ILE A 149 30.13 -1.71 3.87
N VAL A 150 29.21 -2.65 4.10
CA VAL A 150 29.53 -4.00 4.57
C VAL A 150 30.49 -4.67 3.60
N VAL A 151 30.23 -4.57 2.30
CA VAL A 151 31.11 -5.07 1.23
C VAL A 151 32.46 -4.40 1.24
N ALA A 152 32.50 -3.08 1.46
CA ALA A 152 33.76 -2.36 1.59
C ALA A 152 34.58 -2.86 2.76
N VAL A 153 33.94 -3.03 3.91
CA VAL A 153 34.56 -3.52 5.15
C VAL A 153 35.08 -4.95 4.96
N VAL A 154 34.26 -5.86 4.43
CA VAL A 154 34.65 -7.26 4.15
C VAL A 154 35.82 -7.29 3.17
N CYS A 155 35.73 -6.59 2.04
CA CYS A 155 36.82 -6.55 1.06
C CYS A 155 38.13 -5.99 1.66
N VAL A 156 38.06 -4.93 2.47
CA VAL A 156 39.25 -4.35 3.13
C VAL A 156 39.82 -5.31 4.17
N ILE A 157 38.98 -5.95 4.97
CA ILE A 157 39.40 -6.88 6.02
C ILE A 157 40.10 -8.10 5.42
N PHE A 158 39.53 -8.71 4.37
CA PHE A 158 40.06 -9.95 3.80
C PHE A 158 41.19 -9.72 2.80
N LEU A 159 41.09 -8.67 1.98
CA LEU A 159 42.03 -8.42 0.87
C LEU A 159 43.08 -7.33 1.18
N LEU A 160 42.96 -6.63 2.31
CA LEU A 160 43.83 -5.51 2.72
C LEU A 160 44.04 -4.44 1.63
N HIS A 161 43.07 -4.28 0.73
CA HIS A 161 43.19 -3.43 -0.44
C HIS A 161 41.86 -2.72 -0.77
N PHE A 162 41.73 -1.47 -0.31
CA PHE A 162 40.51 -0.68 -0.45
C PHE A 162 40.04 -0.49 -1.90
N ARG A 163 40.96 -0.36 -2.87
CA ARG A 163 40.56 -0.17 -4.28
C ARG A 163 39.87 -1.39 -4.87
N SER A 164 40.08 -2.58 -4.30
CA SER A 164 39.36 -3.78 -4.69
C SER A 164 37.87 -3.66 -4.34
N ALA A 165 37.56 -3.09 -3.18
CA ALA A 165 36.17 -2.86 -2.76
C ALA A 165 35.41 -1.94 -3.72
N LEU A 166 36.08 -0.95 -4.32
CA LEU A 166 35.45 -0.03 -5.27
C LEU A 166 34.83 -0.77 -6.46
N VAL A 167 35.41 -1.88 -6.90
CA VAL A 167 34.85 -2.71 -7.99
C VAL A 167 33.43 -3.18 -7.64
N ALA A 168 33.24 -3.75 -6.45
CA ALA A 168 31.94 -4.23 -6.00
C ALA A 168 30.96 -3.05 -5.72
N ILE A 169 31.45 -1.98 -5.08
CA ILE A 169 30.66 -0.77 -4.76
C ILE A 169 30.11 -0.10 -6.01
N ILE A 170 30.85 -0.07 -7.12
CA ILE A 170 30.40 0.56 -8.37
C ILE A 170 29.48 -0.38 -9.16
N THR A 171 29.72 -1.70 -9.10
CA THR A 171 28.95 -2.69 -9.86
C THR A 171 27.50 -2.76 -9.38
N LEU A 172 27.28 -2.65 -8.07
CA LEU A 172 25.95 -2.77 -7.45
C LEU A 172 24.96 -1.66 -7.90
N PRO A 173 25.28 -0.35 -7.84
CA PRO A 173 24.41 0.70 -8.38
C PRO A 173 24.18 0.57 -9.88
N VAL A 174 25.18 0.13 -10.65
CA VAL A 174 25.03 -0.07 -12.10
C VAL A 174 24.06 -1.22 -12.40
N ALA A 175 24.16 -2.34 -11.69
CA ALA A 175 23.22 -3.47 -11.83
C ALA A 175 21.78 -3.05 -11.49
N VAL A 176 21.63 -2.28 -10.41
CA VAL A 176 20.33 -1.73 -9.99
C VAL A 176 19.79 -0.77 -11.05
N LEU A 177 20.60 0.16 -11.58
CA LEU A 177 20.20 1.07 -12.66
C LEU A 177 19.76 0.32 -13.92
N MET A 178 20.48 -0.73 -14.32
CA MET A 178 20.07 -1.59 -15.43
C MET A 178 18.71 -2.25 -15.18
N SER A 179 18.45 -2.71 -13.95
CA SER A 179 17.14 -3.26 -13.59
C SER A 179 16.02 -2.21 -13.71
N PHE A 180 16.26 -0.96 -13.29
CA PHE A 180 15.31 0.14 -13.44
C PHE A 180 15.05 0.51 -14.90
N ILE A 181 16.06 0.45 -15.76
CA ILE A 181 15.90 0.69 -17.20
C ILE A 181 14.94 -0.37 -17.80
N ILE A 182 15.12 -1.64 -17.47
CA ILE A 182 14.25 -2.72 -17.95
C ILE A 182 12.83 -2.56 -17.39
N MET A 183 12.70 -2.23 -16.10
CA MET A 183 11.41 -1.95 -15.47
C MET A 183 10.65 -0.82 -16.17
N TYR A 184 11.35 0.25 -16.56
CA TYR A 184 10.76 1.38 -17.25
C TYR A 184 10.17 0.97 -18.60
N TYR A 185 10.91 0.21 -19.42
CA TYR A 185 10.42 -0.26 -20.71
C TYR A 185 9.26 -1.27 -20.59
N GLN A 186 9.22 -2.06 -19.52
CA GLN A 186 8.10 -2.99 -19.27
C GLN A 186 6.88 -2.29 -18.65
N GLY A 187 7.01 -1.05 -18.16
CA GLY A 187 5.94 -0.33 -17.47
C GLY A 187 5.68 -0.83 -16.05
N LEU A 188 6.67 -1.48 -15.40
CA LEU A 188 6.57 -1.87 -14.00
C LEU A 188 6.71 -0.65 -13.08
N THR A 189 5.77 -0.49 -12.15
CA THR A 189 5.82 0.60 -11.17
C THR A 189 6.84 0.33 -10.06
N ALA A 190 7.47 1.40 -9.55
CA ALA A 190 8.27 1.33 -8.33
C ALA A 190 7.33 1.31 -7.11
N ASN A 191 7.26 0.16 -6.44
CA ASN A 191 6.45 -0.09 -5.26
C ASN A 191 7.23 -1.01 -4.30
N ILE A 192 6.70 -1.25 -3.10
CA ILE A 192 7.40 -2.05 -2.06
C ILE A 192 7.81 -3.43 -2.59
N MET A 193 6.94 -4.12 -3.35
CA MET A 193 7.23 -5.46 -3.86
C MET A 193 8.31 -5.43 -4.95
N SER A 194 8.22 -4.50 -5.90
CA SER A 194 9.22 -4.39 -6.97
C SER A 194 10.58 -3.92 -6.45
N LEU A 195 10.63 -2.97 -5.50
CA LEU A 195 11.88 -2.56 -4.85
C LEU A 195 12.44 -3.65 -3.93
N GLY A 196 11.58 -4.41 -3.24
CA GLY A 196 11.97 -5.56 -2.43
C GLY A 196 12.68 -6.65 -3.24
N GLY A 197 12.25 -6.89 -4.49
CA GLY A 197 12.95 -7.83 -5.38
C GLY A 197 14.38 -7.39 -5.71
N ILE A 198 14.61 -6.10 -5.89
CA ILE A 198 15.97 -5.53 -6.05
C ILE A 198 16.75 -5.69 -4.74
N ALA A 199 16.12 -5.39 -3.60
CA ALA A 199 16.76 -5.50 -2.29
C ALA A 199 17.26 -6.92 -2.00
N ILE A 200 16.43 -7.95 -2.26
CA ILE A 200 16.80 -9.36 -2.14
C ILE A 200 17.94 -9.72 -3.10
N ALA A 201 17.95 -9.12 -4.29
CA ALA A 201 18.97 -9.39 -5.29
C ALA A 201 20.36 -8.84 -4.89
N ILE A 202 20.44 -7.72 -4.17
CA ILE A 202 21.70 -7.03 -3.83
C ILE A 202 22.75 -7.99 -3.27
N GLY A 203 22.41 -8.78 -2.26
CA GLY A 203 23.38 -9.69 -1.62
C GLY A 203 24.01 -10.69 -2.60
N ALA A 204 23.21 -11.27 -3.50
CA ALA A 204 23.70 -12.20 -4.51
C ALA A 204 24.47 -11.50 -5.66
N MET A 205 24.14 -10.24 -5.98
CA MET A 205 24.87 -9.48 -7.00
C MET A 205 26.31 -9.19 -6.57
N VAL A 206 26.48 -8.86 -5.29
CA VAL A 206 27.78 -8.55 -4.69
C VAL A 206 28.69 -9.78 -4.69
N ASP A 207 28.16 -10.95 -4.34
CA ASP A 207 28.93 -12.18 -4.20
C ASP A 207 29.74 -12.49 -5.47
N ALA A 208 29.11 -12.36 -6.64
CA ALA A 208 29.78 -12.56 -7.92
C ALA A 208 30.95 -11.57 -8.15
N ALA A 209 30.83 -10.32 -7.71
CA ALA A 209 31.93 -9.37 -7.79
C ALA A 209 33.06 -9.74 -6.81
N ILE A 210 32.72 -10.13 -5.56
CA ILE A 210 33.70 -10.51 -4.54
C ILE A 210 34.50 -11.74 -4.96
N ILE A 211 33.83 -12.82 -5.40
CA ILE A 211 34.51 -14.06 -5.81
C ILE A 211 35.48 -13.77 -6.96
N MET A 212 35.07 -12.95 -7.91
CA MET A 212 35.92 -12.55 -9.04
C MET A 212 37.15 -11.75 -8.58
N ILE A 213 36.96 -10.79 -7.66
CA ILE A 213 38.04 -9.99 -7.07
C ILE A 213 39.02 -10.88 -6.27
N GLU A 214 38.51 -11.81 -5.47
CA GLU A 214 39.32 -12.76 -4.70
C GLU A 214 40.15 -13.64 -5.64
N ASN A 215 39.55 -14.17 -6.71
CA ASN A 215 40.28 -14.98 -7.66
C ASN A 215 41.40 -14.18 -8.35
N ALA A 216 41.13 -12.92 -8.71
CA ALA A 216 42.14 -12.02 -9.26
C ALA A 216 43.29 -11.75 -8.27
N HIS A 217 43.00 -11.58 -6.98
CA HIS A 217 44.02 -11.43 -5.93
C HIS A 217 44.89 -12.68 -5.80
N LYS A 218 44.29 -13.88 -5.81
CA LYS A 218 45.03 -15.16 -5.76
C LYS A 218 45.94 -15.33 -6.98
N HIS A 219 45.50 -14.93 -8.17
CA HIS A 219 46.33 -14.99 -9.38
C HIS A 219 47.51 -14.01 -9.32
N LEU A 220 47.28 -12.79 -8.84
CA LEU A 220 48.32 -11.79 -8.68
C LEU A 220 49.35 -12.19 -7.60
N GLU A 221 48.92 -12.84 -6.51
CA GLU A 221 49.82 -13.38 -5.49
C GLU A 221 50.71 -14.51 -6.05
N ARG A 222 50.12 -15.48 -6.77
CA ARG A 222 50.83 -16.66 -7.29
C ARG A 222 51.85 -16.34 -8.38
N ASP A 223 51.52 -15.40 -9.27
CA ASP A 223 52.37 -15.08 -10.41
C ASP A 223 53.58 -14.20 -10.02
N ALA A 224 53.45 -13.40 -8.95
CA ALA A 224 54.48 -12.51 -8.41
C ALA A 224 55.08 -11.53 -9.44
N GLY A 225 54.31 -11.17 -10.48
CA GLY A 225 54.68 -10.17 -11.48
C GLY A 225 55.46 -10.71 -12.69
N LYS A 226 55.37 -12.00 -13.00
CA LYS A 226 56.00 -12.63 -14.17
C LYS A 226 55.23 -12.35 -15.47
N LYS A 227 53.90 -12.25 -15.39
CA LYS A 227 53.01 -11.92 -16.51
C LYS A 227 52.60 -10.45 -16.49
N PRO A 228 52.23 -9.87 -17.65
CA PRO A 228 51.59 -8.56 -17.71
C PRO A 228 50.29 -8.53 -16.88
N HIS A 229 50.06 -7.44 -16.15
CA HIS A 229 48.90 -7.25 -15.27
C HIS A 229 47.56 -7.64 -15.92
N TRP A 230 47.30 -7.13 -17.13
CA TRP A 230 46.07 -7.43 -17.86
C TRP A 230 45.91 -8.91 -18.23
N GLN A 231 47.02 -9.62 -18.45
CA GLN A 231 46.96 -11.05 -18.71
C GLN A 231 46.59 -11.83 -17.44
N ILE A 232 47.11 -11.43 -16.28
CA ILE A 232 46.77 -12.06 -14.99
C ILE A 232 45.27 -11.86 -14.66
N ILE A 233 44.77 -10.63 -14.86
CA ILE A 233 43.33 -10.34 -14.65
C ILE A 233 42.45 -11.10 -15.64
N SER A 234 42.87 -11.23 -16.89
CA SER A 234 42.16 -12.02 -17.91
C SER A 234 42.16 -13.51 -17.56
N ASP A 235 43.30 -14.06 -17.11
CA ASP A 235 43.40 -15.45 -16.68
C ASP A 235 42.44 -15.73 -15.50
N ALA A 236 42.43 -14.85 -14.49
CA ALA A 236 41.52 -14.97 -13.35
C ALA A 236 40.04 -14.86 -13.74
N ALA A 237 39.71 -13.96 -14.67
CA ALA A 237 38.34 -13.78 -15.15
C ALA A 237 37.85 -14.95 -16.02
N THR A 238 38.74 -15.55 -16.82
CA THR A 238 38.38 -16.69 -17.67
C THR A 238 38.19 -17.99 -16.89
N GLU A 239 38.88 -18.16 -15.76
CA GLU A 239 38.71 -19.33 -14.89
C GLU A 239 37.35 -19.36 -14.20
N VAL A 240 36.92 -18.23 -13.60
CA VAL A 240 35.74 -18.20 -12.72
C VAL A 240 34.53 -17.52 -13.37
N GLY A 241 34.73 -16.73 -14.42
CA GLY A 241 33.66 -16.02 -15.15
C GLY A 241 32.52 -16.92 -15.62
N PRO A 242 32.78 -18.05 -16.32
CA PRO A 242 31.72 -18.96 -16.74
C PRO A 242 30.93 -19.53 -15.55
N ALA A 243 31.61 -19.93 -14.48
CA ALA A 243 30.96 -20.51 -13.30
C ALA A 243 30.03 -19.49 -12.60
N LEU A 244 30.49 -18.25 -12.43
CA LEU A 244 29.67 -17.19 -11.83
C LEU A 244 28.49 -16.81 -12.72
N PHE A 245 28.71 -16.68 -14.03
CA PHE A 245 27.64 -16.37 -14.98
C PHE A 245 26.53 -17.44 -14.93
N TYR A 246 26.90 -18.72 -15.01
CA TYR A 246 25.92 -19.80 -14.93
C TYR A 246 25.26 -19.90 -13.55
N SER A 247 26.00 -19.65 -12.46
CA SER A 247 25.42 -19.64 -11.11
C SER A 247 24.33 -18.57 -10.97
N LEU A 248 24.60 -17.34 -11.41
CA LEU A 248 23.62 -16.24 -11.39
C LEU A 248 22.43 -16.52 -12.34
N LEU A 249 22.67 -17.17 -13.48
CA LEU A 249 21.62 -17.58 -14.39
C LEU A 249 20.74 -18.67 -13.78
N VAL A 250 21.30 -19.63 -13.05
CA VAL A 250 20.55 -20.64 -12.29
C VAL A 250 19.69 -19.98 -11.21
N ILE A 251 20.21 -18.96 -10.50
CA ILE A 251 19.43 -18.17 -9.53
C ILE A 251 18.28 -17.41 -10.22
N THR A 252 18.51 -16.93 -11.44
CA THR A 252 17.50 -16.25 -12.24
C THR A 252 16.38 -17.22 -12.65
N VAL A 253 16.75 -18.40 -13.18
CA VAL A 253 15.81 -19.43 -13.64
C VAL A 253 15.09 -20.11 -12.48
N SER A 254 15.74 -20.28 -11.31
CA SER A 254 15.10 -20.89 -10.14
C SER A 254 13.94 -20.07 -9.58
N PHE A 255 13.85 -18.78 -9.94
CA PHE A 255 12.72 -17.91 -9.60
C PHE A 255 11.56 -17.98 -10.61
N MET A 256 11.75 -18.69 -11.74
CA MET A 256 10.72 -18.84 -12.78
C MET A 256 9.38 -19.41 -12.26
N PRO A 257 9.35 -20.38 -11.31
CA PRO A 257 8.10 -20.87 -10.75
C PRO A 257 7.22 -19.78 -10.11
N VAL A 258 7.79 -18.66 -9.64
CA VAL A 258 6.98 -17.57 -9.06
C VAL A 258 6.06 -16.94 -10.10
N PHE A 259 6.40 -17.00 -11.39
CA PHE A 259 5.53 -16.49 -12.46
C PHE A 259 4.31 -17.37 -12.72
N THR A 260 4.28 -18.61 -12.23
CA THR A 260 3.12 -19.50 -12.34
C THR A 260 2.03 -19.19 -11.31
N LEU A 261 2.29 -18.28 -10.36
CA LEU A 261 1.28 -17.75 -9.46
C LEU A 261 0.26 -16.91 -10.23
N GLU A 262 -1.04 -17.14 -10.00
CA GLU A 262 -2.09 -16.57 -10.86
C GLU A 262 -2.84 -15.42 -10.20
N ALA A 263 -3.39 -15.65 -9.01
CA ALA A 263 -4.41 -14.81 -8.40
C ALA A 263 -3.78 -13.62 -7.66
N GLN A 264 -4.20 -13.36 -6.42
CA GLN A 264 -3.73 -12.23 -5.63
C GLN A 264 -2.22 -12.33 -5.37
N GLU A 265 -1.75 -13.53 -5.06
CA GLU A 265 -0.35 -13.86 -4.86
C GLU A 265 0.46 -13.60 -6.15
N GLY A 266 -0.07 -13.97 -7.32
CA GLY A 266 0.57 -13.66 -8.60
C GLY A 266 0.73 -12.17 -8.84
N ARG A 267 -0.33 -11.38 -8.63
CA ARG A 267 -0.28 -9.91 -8.81
C ARG A 267 0.69 -9.23 -7.83
N LEU A 268 0.84 -9.78 -6.63
CA LEU A 268 1.71 -9.24 -5.59
C LEU A 268 3.18 -9.63 -5.82
N PHE A 269 3.47 -10.89 -6.15
CA PHE A 269 4.83 -11.42 -6.23
C PHE A 269 5.45 -11.35 -7.63
N LYS A 270 4.67 -11.27 -8.72
CA LYS A 270 5.23 -11.10 -10.08
C LYS A 270 6.12 -9.87 -10.22
N PRO A 271 5.74 -8.67 -9.73
CA PRO A 271 6.63 -7.51 -9.76
C PRO A 271 7.95 -7.74 -9.03
N LEU A 272 7.91 -8.40 -7.86
CA LEU A 272 9.10 -8.77 -7.09
C LEU A 272 9.99 -9.75 -7.87
N ALA A 273 9.38 -10.76 -8.48
CA ALA A 273 10.09 -11.75 -9.27
C ALA A 273 10.76 -11.13 -10.51
N PHE A 274 10.06 -10.24 -11.23
CA PHE A 274 10.62 -9.52 -12.38
C PHE A 274 11.85 -8.70 -12.00
N THR A 275 11.73 -7.86 -10.97
CA THR A 275 12.85 -6.98 -10.60
C THR A 275 14.06 -7.75 -10.08
N LYS A 276 13.84 -8.81 -9.28
CA LYS A 276 14.92 -9.71 -8.87
C LYS A 276 15.60 -10.35 -10.09
N THR A 277 14.81 -10.86 -11.03
CA THR A 277 15.29 -11.50 -12.27
C THR A 277 16.13 -10.52 -13.10
N TYR A 278 15.67 -9.28 -13.25
CA TYR A 278 16.40 -8.24 -14.00
C TYR A 278 17.69 -7.82 -13.31
N ALA A 279 17.66 -7.66 -11.99
CA ALA A 279 18.85 -7.35 -11.21
C ALA A 279 19.89 -8.49 -11.31
N MET A 280 19.47 -9.75 -11.17
CA MET A 280 20.34 -10.92 -11.32
C MET A 280 20.90 -11.06 -12.74
N ALA A 281 20.07 -10.90 -13.76
CA ALA A 281 20.50 -10.95 -15.15
C ALA A 281 21.49 -9.82 -15.48
N ALA A 282 21.23 -8.60 -14.99
CA ALA A 282 22.15 -7.48 -15.12
C ALA A 282 23.47 -7.76 -14.42
N ALA A 283 23.45 -8.28 -13.18
CA ALA A 283 24.66 -8.66 -12.46
C ALA A 283 25.45 -9.78 -13.17
N ALA A 284 24.77 -10.78 -13.73
CA ALA A 284 25.40 -11.82 -14.52
C ALA A 284 26.15 -11.25 -15.73
N LEU A 285 25.49 -10.35 -16.48
CA LEU A 285 26.13 -9.65 -17.59
C LEU A 285 27.30 -8.79 -17.14
N LEU A 286 27.15 -8.02 -16.05
CA LEU A 286 28.20 -7.17 -15.51
C LEU A 286 29.40 -7.96 -14.97
N SER A 287 29.18 -9.16 -14.43
CA SER A 287 30.23 -10.03 -13.88
C SER A 287 31.27 -10.47 -14.92
N ILE A 288 30.86 -10.59 -16.19
CA ILE A 288 31.75 -10.96 -17.30
C ILE A 288 32.17 -9.78 -18.18
N THR A 289 31.55 -8.60 -18.00
CA THR A 289 31.84 -7.39 -18.80
C THR A 289 32.52 -6.30 -18.00
N LEU A 290 31.78 -5.63 -17.11
CA LEU A 290 32.25 -4.47 -16.36
C LEU A 290 33.22 -4.86 -15.24
N VAL A 291 32.92 -5.92 -14.49
CA VAL A 291 33.73 -6.33 -13.32
C VAL A 291 35.18 -6.63 -13.73
N PRO A 292 35.49 -7.45 -14.77
CA PRO A 292 36.86 -7.71 -15.20
C PRO A 292 37.62 -6.45 -15.61
N VAL A 293 36.94 -5.51 -16.27
CA VAL A 293 37.54 -4.23 -16.67
C VAL A 293 37.87 -3.38 -15.46
N LEU A 294 36.93 -3.21 -14.53
CA LEU A 294 37.14 -2.43 -13.30
C LEU A 294 38.24 -3.03 -12.42
N MET A 295 38.31 -4.36 -12.32
CA MET A 295 39.40 -5.06 -11.66
C MET A 295 40.75 -4.71 -12.28
N GLY A 296 40.88 -4.76 -13.61
CA GLY A 296 42.11 -4.42 -14.31
C GLY A 296 42.60 -2.98 -14.09
N TYR A 297 41.67 -2.04 -13.91
CA TYR A 297 42.00 -0.65 -13.60
C TYR A 297 42.35 -0.40 -12.13
N TRP A 298 41.60 -0.97 -11.18
CA TRP A 298 41.70 -0.61 -9.76
C TRP A 298 42.52 -1.57 -8.91
N ILE A 299 42.59 -2.86 -9.28
CA ILE A 299 43.44 -3.83 -8.59
C ILE A 299 44.86 -3.66 -9.12
N ARG A 300 45.59 -2.66 -8.62
CA ARG A 300 46.97 -2.38 -8.99
C ARG A 300 47.82 -2.09 -7.76
N GLY A 301 49.04 -2.63 -7.74
CA GLY A 301 50.00 -2.42 -6.66
C GLY A 301 50.52 -3.75 -6.07
N LYS A 302 51.21 -3.66 -4.93
CA LYS A 302 51.67 -4.85 -4.20
C LYS A 302 50.49 -5.42 -3.41
N ILE A 303 49.89 -6.49 -3.92
CA ILE A 303 48.88 -7.25 -3.19
C ILE A 303 49.61 -8.06 -2.11
N LEU A 304 49.14 -7.93 -0.87
CA LEU A 304 49.70 -8.71 0.22
C LEU A 304 49.21 -10.15 0.11
N PRO A 305 50.10 -11.13 0.26
CA PRO A 305 49.72 -12.51 0.33
C PRO A 305 48.69 -12.81 1.42
N GLU A 306 47.72 -13.66 1.12
CA GLU A 306 46.59 -13.95 2.02
C GLU A 306 47.05 -14.46 3.40
N HIS A 307 48.09 -15.28 3.44
CA HIS A 307 48.67 -15.85 4.65
C HIS A 307 49.29 -14.82 5.61
N LYS A 308 49.54 -13.59 5.12
CA LYS A 308 50.02 -12.48 5.96
C LYS A 308 48.88 -11.73 6.64
N ASN A 309 47.64 -11.91 6.17
CA ASN A 309 46.47 -11.37 6.84
C ASN A 309 46.23 -12.17 8.14
N PRO A 310 46.30 -11.54 9.33
CA PRO A 310 46.13 -12.25 10.59
C PRO A 310 44.77 -12.91 10.72
N ILE A 311 43.73 -12.32 10.11
CA ILE A 311 42.35 -12.83 10.16
C ILE A 311 42.24 -14.09 9.31
N ASN A 312 42.68 -14.04 8.05
CA ASN A 312 42.60 -15.21 7.16
C ASN A 312 43.45 -16.36 7.72
N ARG A 313 44.64 -16.07 8.28
CA ARG A 313 45.48 -17.08 8.93
C ARG A 313 44.77 -17.77 10.10
N PHE A 314 44.10 -17.00 10.96
CA PHE A 314 43.34 -17.56 12.08
C PHE A 314 42.16 -18.40 11.60
N LEU A 315 41.39 -17.92 10.63
CA LEU A 315 40.25 -18.64 10.06
C LEU A 315 40.67 -19.94 9.37
N ILE A 316 41.74 -19.91 8.58
CA ILE A 316 42.33 -21.10 7.94
C ILE A 316 42.82 -22.10 9.00
N TRP A 317 43.51 -21.62 10.03
CA TRP A 317 43.97 -22.46 11.14
C TRP A 317 42.81 -23.11 11.91
N ALA A 318 41.68 -22.41 12.08
CA ALA A 318 40.48 -22.96 12.71
C ALA A 318 39.73 -23.93 11.78
N TYR A 319 39.69 -23.64 10.48
CA TYR A 319 38.96 -24.43 9.48
C TYR A 319 39.64 -25.77 9.15
N HIS A 320 40.96 -25.79 8.99
CA HIS A 320 41.73 -27.01 8.65
C HIS A 320 41.44 -28.22 9.57
N PRO A 321 41.51 -28.12 10.91
CA PRO A 321 41.25 -29.26 11.78
C PRO A 321 39.79 -29.74 11.70
N LEU A 322 38.84 -28.82 11.49
CA LEU A 322 37.43 -29.18 11.24
C LEU A 322 37.28 -29.95 9.93
N LEU A 323 37.95 -29.52 8.86
CA LEU A 323 37.93 -30.21 7.57
C LEU A 323 38.55 -31.61 7.69
N GLU A 324 39.71 -31.74 8.32
CA GLU A 324 40.36 -33.03 8.55
C GLU A 324 39.48 -33.97 9.38
N PHE A 325 38.80 -33.44 10.39
CA PHE A 325 37.81 -34.20 11.18
C PHE A 325 36.65 -34.70 10.31
N VAL A 326 36.07 -33.83 9.47
CA VAL A 326 34.98 -34.19 8.56
C VAL A 326 35.41 -35.24 7.55
N LEU A 327 36.61 -35.12 6.98
CA LEU A 327 37.15 -36.10 6.03
C LEU A 327 37.45 -37.45 6.70
N ARG A 328 37.95 -37.45 7.95
CA ARG A 328 38.22 -38.67 8.71
C ARG A 328 36.94 -39.41 9.11
N PHE A 329 35.88 -38.68 9.45
CA PHE A 329 34.59 -39.24 9.91
C PHE A 329 33.43 -38.95 8.95
N LYS A 330 33.64 -39.12 7.65
CA LYS A 330 32.66 -38.78 6.60
C LYS A 330 31.27 -39.39 6.80
N TRP A 331 31.19 -40.67 7.19
CA TRP A 331 29.91 -41.36 7.38
C TRP A 331 29.15 -40.86 8.62
N PRO A 332 29.78 -40.76 9.82
CA PRO A 332 29.16 -40.11 10.97
C PRO A 332 28.68 -38.69 10.69
N VAL A 333 29.47 -37.87 10.00
CA VAL A 333 29.08 -36.49 9.67
C VAL A 333 27.86 -36.47 8.76
N LEU A 334 27.82 -37.30 7.71
CA LEU A 334 26.63 -37.42 6.85
C LEU A 334 25.39 -37.88 7.64
N ILE A 335 25.53 -38.85 8.53
CA ILE A 335 24.42 -39.34 9.37
C ILE A 335 23.92 -38.23 10.29
N VAL A 336 24.84 -37.50 10.95
CA VAL A 336 24.48 -36.37 11.82
C VAL A 336 23.83 -35.25 11.02
N SER A 337 24.31 -34.91 9.82
CA SER A 337 23.66 -33.92 8.96
C SER A 337 22.24 -34.33 8.57
N VAL A 338 22.03 -35.59 8.18
CA VAL A 338 20.67 -36.12 7.91
C VAL A 338 19.80 -36.10 9.16
N LEU A 339 20.36 -36.42 10.32
CA LEU A 339 19.64 -36.38 11.59
C LEU A 339 19.27 -34.96 12.00
N ILE A 340 20.15 -33.97 11.78
CA ILE A 340 19.84 -32.55 11.99
C ILE A 340 18.69 -32.11 11.09
N VAL A 341 18.72 -32.51 9.81
CA VAL A 341 17.60 -32.23 8.89
C VAL A 341 16.32 -32.90 9.38
N ALA A 342 16.36 -34.15 9.82
CA ALA A 342 15.21 -34.84 10.39
C ALA A 342 14.67 -34.16 11.67
N VAL A 343 15.57 -33.71 12.56
CA VAL A 343 15.19 -32.98 13.78
C VAL A 343 14.61 -31.61 13.47
N SER A 344 15.06 -30.95 12.39
CA SER A 344 14.51 -29.66 11.95
C SER A 344 13.03 -29.72 11.52
N VAL A 345 12.49 -30.92 11.29
CA VAL A 345 11.04 -31.13 11.08
C VAL A 345 10.23 -30.79 12.33
N ILE A 346 10.78 -30.97 13.54
CA ILE A 346 10.08 -30.67 14.81
C ILE A 346 9.74 -29.17 14.93
N PRO A 347 10.69 -28.21 14.82
CA PRO A 347 10.35 -26.79 14.84
C PRO A 347 9.51 -26.39 13.62
N TYR A 348 9.69 -27.03 12.45
CA TYR A 348 8.86 -26.75 11.28
C TYR A 348 7.37 -27.05 11.53
N GLN A 349 7.05 -28.12 12.28
CA GLN A 349 5.67 -28.45 12.66
C GLN A 349 5.05 -27.48 13.67
N GLN A 350 5.86 -26.68 14.36
CA GLN A 350 5.39 -25.67 15.32
C GLN A 350 5.13 -24.30 14.66
N LEU A 351 5.52 -24.13 13.40
CA LEU A 351 5.27 -22.89 12.66
C LEU A 351 3.79 -22.80 12.26
N GLY A 352 3.19 -21.63 12.49
CA GLY A 352 1.87 -21.29 11.96
C GLY A 352 1.90 -21.05 10.45
N SER A 353 0.71 -21.03 9.84
CA SER A 353 0.53 -20.66 8.44
C SER A 353 -0.23 -19.35 8.32
N GLU A 354 0.29 -18.43 7.53
CA GLU A 354 -0.39 -17.21 7.10
C GLU A 354 -0.30 -17.07 5.58
N PHE A 355 -1.25 -16.34 4.98
CA PHE A 355 -1.24 -16.10 3.53
C PHE A 355 -0.04 -15.24 3.11
N MET A 356 0.21 -14.16 3.87
CA MET A 356 1.36 -13.28 3.71
C MET A 356 1.60 -12.53 5.01
N PRO A 357 2.86 -12.20 5.34
CA PRO A 357 3.16 -11.30 6.44
C PRO A 357 2.45 -9.95 6.25
N PRO A 358 1.90 -9.34 7.31
CA PRO A 358 1.28 -8.03 7.20
C PRO A 358 2.34 -7.00 6.80
N LEU A 359 2.15 -6.40 5.62
CA LEU A 359 2.97 -5.27 5.16
C LEU A 359 2.56 -4.03 5.93
N TRP A 360 3.40 -3.58 6.87
CA TRP A 360 3.14 -2.37 7.62
C TRP A 360 3.14 -1.14 6.71
N GLU A 361 1.99 -0.47 6.60
CA GLU A 361 1.82 0.72 5.76
C GLU A 361 2.19 2.01 6.49
N GLY A 362 2.31 1.96 7.82
CA GLY A 362 2.56 3.10 8.71
C GLY A 362 1.31 3.86 9.15
N ASP A 363 0.14 3.51 8.61
CA ASP A 363 -1.17 4.07 8.95
C ASP A 363 -2.17 2.95 9.18
N LEU A 364 -3.21 3.23 9.99
CA LEU A 364 -4.26 2.26 10.34
C LEU A 364 -5.60 2.65 9.73
N LEU A 365 -6.42 1.63 9.48
CA LEU A 365 -7.80 1.78 9.06
C LEU A 365 -8.69 1.01 10.05
N TYR A 366 -9.60 1.74 10.69
CA TYR A 366 -10.59 1.21 11.61
C TYR A 366 -11.94 1.06 10.90
N MET A 367 -12.46 -0.18 10.82
CA MET A 367 -13.65 -0.50 10.02
C MET A 367 -14.72 -1.27 10.80
N PRO A 368 -15.24 -0.71 11.90
CA PRO A 368 -16.20 -1.43 12.70
C PRO A 368 -17.52 -1.62 11.93
N THR A 369 -18.28 -2.60 12.39
CA THR A 369 -19.65 -2.86 11.92
C THR A 369 -20.63 -2.73 13.05
N THR A 370 -21.78 -2.14 12.76
CA THR A 370 -22.95 -2.19 13.65
C THR A 370 -24.12 -2.86 12.94
N LEU A 371 -25.20 -3.08 13.68
CA LEU A 371 -26.40 -3.71 13.14
C LEU A 371 -27.03 -2.84 12.03
N PRO A 372 -27.67 -3.48 11.02
CA PRO A 372 -28.43 -2.75 10.02
C PRO A 372 -29.54 -1.88 10.64
N GLY A 373 -29.94 -0.83 9.93
CA GLY A 373 -31.03 0.05 10.35
C GLY A 373 -30.63 1.22 11.26
N VAL A 374 -29.34 1.42 11.52
CA VAL A 374 -28.86 2.61 12.25
C VAL A 374 -29.24 3.91 11.50
N SER A 375 -29.79 4.88 12.23
CA SER A 375 -30.11 6.19 11.66
C SER A 375 -28.85 7.03 11.47
N ILE A 376 -28.83 7.91 10.47
CA ILE A 376 -27.68 8.80 10.21
C ILE A 376 -27.26 9.61 11.45
N THR A 377 -28.23 10.03 12.26
CA THR A 377 -27.99 10.78 13.50
C THR A 377 -27.24 9.95 14.52
N LYS A 378 -27.65 8.68 14.72
CA LYS A 378 -26.97 7.80 15.67
C LYS A 378 -25.62 7.34 15.15
N ALA A 379 -25.55 7.06 13.85
CA ALA A 379 -24.34 6.69 13.13
C ALA A 379 -23.25 7.77 13.30
N ARG A 380 -23.62 9.05 13.18
CA ARG A 380 -22.75 10.19 13.48
C ARG A 380 -22.23 10.19 14.92
N GLU A 381 -23.09 9.98 15.91
CA GLU A 381 -22.67 9.97 17.32
C GLU A 381 -21.63 8.89 17.57
N ILE A 382 -21.83 7.69 17.01
CA ILE A 382 -20.89 6.59 17.12
C ILE A 382 -19.55 6.97 16.48
N LEU A 383 -19.57 7.48 15.24
CA LEU A 383 -18.36 7.92 14.53
C LEU A 383 -17.57 8.94 15.34
N GLN A 384 -18.23 10.00 15.81
CA GLN A 384 -17.56 11.06 16.55
C GLN A 384 -17.01 10.55 17.90
N GLN A 385 -17.73 9.65 18.57
CA GLN A 385 -17.25 9.03 19.81
C GLN A 385 -16.01 8.17 19.57
N THR A 386 -16.01 7.32 18.54
CA THR A 386 -14.85 6.50 18.21
C THR A 386 -13.66 7.36 17.82
N ASP A 387 -13.87 8.39 17.01
CA ASP A 387 -12.80 9.26 16.53
C ASP A 387 -12.17 10.07 17.67
N LYS A 388 -12.99 10.58 18.61
CA LYS A 388 -12.49 11.21 19.84
C LYS A 388 -11.61 10.27 20.64
N ILE A 389 -12.05 9.02 20.85
CA ILE A 389 -11.28 8.03 21.61
C ILE A 389 -9.96 7.74 20.91
N ILE A 390 -9.97 7.46 19.60
CA ILE A 390 -8.76 7.20 18.82
C ILE A 390 -7.81 8.38 18.92
N LYS A 391 -8.33 9.61 18.82
CA LYS A 391 -7.50 10.83 18.85
C LYS A 391 -6.83 11.10 20.20
N THR A 392 -7.30 10.48 21.29
CA THR A 392 -6.64 10.60 22.62
C THR A 392 -5.28 9.92 22.69
N PHE A 393 -4.98 8.99 21.77
CA PHE A 393 -3.73 8.26 21.77
C PHE A 393 -2.56 9.13 21.25
N PRO A 394 -1.43 9.19 21.97
CA PRO A 394 -0.33 10.08 21.61
C PRO A 394 0.36 9.70 20.30
N GLU A 395 0.30 8.42 19.90
CA GLU A 395 0.81 7.92 18.62
C GLU A 395 -0.02 8.42 17.41
N VAL A 396 -1.27 8.84 17.62
CA VAL A 396 -2.17 9.25 16.53
C VAL A 396 -1.95 10.71 16.16
N HIS A 397 -1.56 10.95 14.92
CA HIS A 397 -1.37 12.31 14.38
C HIS A 397 -2.71 12.97 14.06
N HIS A 398 -3.58 12.33 13.29
CA HIS A 398 -4.97 12.76 13.09
C HIS A 398 -5.87 11.60 12.68
N VAL A 399 -7.18 11.83 12.81
CA VAL A 399 -8.23 10.85 12.55
C VAL A 399 -9.22 11.45 11.57
N PHE A 400 -9.49 10.72 10.49
CA PHE A 400 -10.53 11.06 9.53
C PHE A 400 -11.56 9.94 9.47
N GLY A 401 -12.64 10.14 10.21
CA GLY A 401 -13.78 9.23 10.22
C GLY A 401 -14.66 9.43 9.02
N LYS A 402 -15.12 8.32 8.43
CA LYS A 402 -16.19 8.31 7.46
C LYS A 402 -17.21 7.27 7.87
N ILE A 403 -18.49 7.60 7.77
CA ILE A 403 -19.58 6.63 7.88
C ILE A 403 -20.47 6.67 6.65
N GLY A 404 -20.89 5.51 6.18
CA GLY A 404 -21.54 5.40 4.87
C GLY A 404 -20.57 5.65 3.73
N ARG A 405 -21.13 6.14 2.61
CA ARG A 405 -20.41 6.24 1.34
C ARG A 405 -20.05 7.67 0.94
N ALA A 406 -18.91 7.81 0.27
CA ALA A 406 -18.62 8.98 -0.55
C ALA A 406 -19.46 8.97 -1.85
N GLU A 407 -19.60 10.12 -2.50
CA GLU A 407 -20.30 10.27 -3.79
C GLU A 407 -19.45 9.71 -4.96
N THR A 408 -19.25 8.40 -4.95
CA THR A 408 -18.53 7.64 -5.98
C THR A 408 -19.04 6.20 -6.05
N ALA A 409 -18.99 5.60 -7.24
CA ALA A 409 -19.31 4.18 -7.42
C ALA A 409 -18.29 3.24 -6.74
N THR A 410 -17.11 3.74 -6.38
CA THR A 410 -16.05 2.94 -5.75
C THR A 410 -16.27 2.70 -4.25
N ASP A 411 -17.31 3.28 -3.67
CA ASP A 411 -17.58 3.22 -2.24
C ASP A 411 -19.06 2.86 -1.98
N PRO A 412 -19.40 1.57 -1.89
CA PRO A 412 -20.77 1.12 -1.65
C PRO A 412 -21.13 1.03 -0.17
N ALA A 413 -20.37 1.69 0.73
CA ALA A 413 -20.52 1.53 2.18
C ALA A 413 -21.92 1.93 2.70
N PRO A 414 -22.61 1.05 3.46
CA PRO A 414 -23.85 1.40 4.13
C PRO A 414 -23.60 2.26 5.38
N LEU A 415 -24.65 2.89 5.92
CA LEU A 415 -24.56 3.69 7.15
C LEU A 415 -24.23 2.88 8.40
N SER A 416 -24.35 1.55 8.35
CA SER A 416 -23.92 0.63 9.41
C SER A 416 -22.41 0.34 9.40
N MET A 417 -21.68 0.87 8.41
CA MET A 417 -20.24 0.68 8.28
C MET A 417 -19.51 2.02 8.42
N ILE A 418 -18.54 2.03 9.34
CA ILE A 418 -17.59 3.11 9.51
C ILE A 418 -16.27 2.72 8.84
N GLU A 419 -15.60 3.71 8.27
CA GLU A 419 -14.22 3.63 7.79
C GLU A 419 -13.48 4.85 8.33
N THR A 420 -12.76 4.68 9.42
CA THR A 420 -11.92 5.73 10.00
C THR A 420 -10.48 5.51 9.59
N THR A 421 -9.92 6.48 8.84
CA THR A 421 -8.51 6.49 8.48
C THR A 421 -7.71 7.18 9.58
N ILE A 422 -6.69 6.49 10.09
CA ILE A 422 -5.91 6.91 11.25
C ILE A 422 -4.47 7.11 10.78
N MET A 423 -4.05 8.38 10.69
CA MET A 423 -2.67 8.71 10.38
C MET A 423 -1.86 8.70 11.66
N LEU A 424 -0.80 7.88 11.70
CA LEU A 424 0.08 7.77 12.85
C LEU A 424 1.25 8.73 12.75
N LYS A 425 1.79 9.11 13.90
CA LYS A 425 3.08 9.82 13.97
C LYS A 425 4.22 8.87 13.57
N PRO A 426 5.38 9.41 13.17
CA PRO A 426 6.59 8.61 12.98
C PRO A 426 6.88 7.74 14.22
N GLU A 427 7.31 6.50 14.00
CA GLU A 427 7.57 5.52 15.08
C GLU A 427 8.59 6.01 16.11
N SER A 428 9.50 6.90 15.72
CA SER A 428 10.47 7.55 16.61
C SER A 428 9.81 8.43 17.69
N GLU A 429 8.57 8.86 17.49
CA GLU A 429 7.81 9.69 18.44
C GLU A 429 6.87 8.88 19.34
N TRP A 430 6.86 7.55 19.19
CA TRP A 430 5.96 6.69 19.95
C TRP A 430 6.44 6.51 21.40
N ARG A 431 5.50 6.11 22.27
CA ARG A 431 5.85 5.72 23.65
C ARG A 431 6.91 4.60 23.64
N PRO A 432 7.87 4.60 24.59
CA PRO A 432 8.90 3.57 24.65
C PRO A 432 8.31 2.15 24.72
N GLY A 433 8.83 1.24 23.88
CA GLY A 433 8.38 -0.15 23.83
C GLY A 433 7.03 -0.38 23.14
N MET A 434 6.46 0.65 22.51
CA MET A 434 5.26 0.55 21.68
C MET A 434 5.58 -0.15 20.36
N THR A 435 4.67 -1.00 19.91
CA THR A 435 4.72 -1.64 18.59
C THR A 435 3.38 -1.48 17.89
N PRO A 436 3.31 -1.63 16.56
CA PRO A 436 2.05 -1.55 15.83
C PRO A 436 0.96 -2.48 16.38
N GLU A 437 1.34 -3.67 16.84
CA GLU A 437 0.43 -4.67 17.42
C GLU A 437 -0.07 -4.21 18.79
N LYS A 438 0.83 -3.75 19.67
CA LYS A 438 0.45 -3.22 20.99
C LYS A 438 -0.47 -2.00 20.86
N LEU A 439 -0.20 -1.11 19.92
CA LEU A 439 -1.03 0.06 19.67
C LEU A 439 -2.44 -0.36 19.21
N GLN A 440 -2.54 -1.34 18.31
CA GLN A 440 -3.82 -1.90 17.88
C GLN A 440 -4.58 -2.56 19.03
N ASP A 441 -3.90 -3.31 19.90
CA ASP A 441 -4.50 -3.94 21.07
C ASP A 441 -5.02 -2.89 22.08
N GLU A 442 -4.24 -1.85 22.37
CA GLU A 442 -4.66 -0.75 23.24
C GLU A 442 -5.85 0.04 22.66
N LEU A 443 -5.81 0.34 21.35
CA LEU A 443 -6.92 0.98 20.65
C LEU A 443 -8.19 0.12 20.69
N ASN A 444 -8.05 -1.19 20.45
CA ASN A 444 -9.16 -2.12 20.50
C ASN A 444 -9.77 -2.23 21.90
N ALA A 445 -8.93 -2.23 22.94
CA ALA A 445 -9.38 -2.25 24.34
C ALA A 445 -10.08 -0.94 24.75
N ALA A 446 -9.66 0.21 24.22
CA ALA A 446 -10.27 1.50 24.53
C ALA A 446 -11.63 1.70 23.86
N ILE A 447 -11.86 1.11 22.68
CA ILE A 447 -13.09 1.28 21.91
C ILE A 447 -14.05 0.11 22.16
N GLN A 448 -14.77 0.14 23.27
CA GLN A 448 -15.75 -0.89 23.63
C GLN A 448 -17.17 -0.30 23.61
N ILE A 449 -17.71 -0.08 22.41
CA ILE A 449 -19.06 0.45 22.23
C ILE A 449 -20.05 -0.70 22.06
N PRO A 450 -21.12 -0.78 22.88
CA PRO A 450 -22.15 -1.81 22.73
C PRO A 450 -22.77 -1.82 21.33
N GLY A 451 -22.84 -3.01 20.71
CA GLY A 451 -23.42 -3.19 19.37
C GLY A 451 -22.52 -2.74 18.22
N VAL A 452 -21.24 -2.43 18.50
CA VAL A 452 -20.22 -2.12 17.49
C VAL A 452 -19.13 -3.19 17.58
N THR A 453 -18.85 -3.84 16.46
CA THR A 453 -17.80 -4.87 16.36
C THR A 453 -16.59 -4.26 15.69
N ASN A 454 -15.49 -4.14 16.42
CA ASN A 454 -14.25 -3.55 15.94
C ASN A 454 -13.57 -4.45 14.90
N ALA A 455 -12.96 -3.79 13.91
CA ALA A 455 -12.04 -4.43 12.96
C ALA A 455 -10.92 -3.45 12.62
N TRP A 456 -9.68 -3.92 12.74
CA TRP A 456 -8.46 -3.14 12.53
C TRP A 456 -7.69 -3.73 11.37
N THR A 457 -7.17 -2.86 10.51
CA THR A 457 -6.46 -3.24 9.29
C THR A 457 -5.69 -2.03 8.75
N MET A 458 -5.15 -2.11 7.53
CA MET A 458 -4.40 -1.05 6.87
C MET A 458 -5.08 -0.64 5.56
N PRO A 459 -4.95 0.63 5.12
CA PRO A 459 -5.70 1.15 3.98
C PRO A 459 -5.54 0.37 2.67
N ILE A 460 -4.31 0.03 2.26
CA ILE A 460 -4.05 -0.66 0.99
C ILE A 460 -4.46 -2.12 1.10
N LYS A 461 -4.05 -2.81 2.18
CA LYS A 461 -4.39 -4.22 2.42
C LYS A 461 -5.89 -4.46 2.34
N THR A 462 -6.67 -3.65 3.06
CA THR A 462 -8.13 -3.82 3.11
C THR A 462 -8.80 -3.64 1.76
N ARG A 463 -8.36 -2.65 0.98
CA ARG A 463 -8.90 -2.42 -0.36
C ARG A 463 -8.56 -3.58 -1.29
N ILE A 464 -7.38 -4.20 -1.15
CA ILE A 464 -7.01 -5.39 -1.92
C ILE A 464 -7.88 -6.60 -1.50
N ASP A 465 -8.04 -6.83 -0.21
CA ASP A 465 -8.80 -7.98 0.33
C ASP A 465 -10.28 -7.89 -0.04
N MET A 466 -10.89 -6.69 0.07
CA MET A 466 -12.27 -6.45 -0.35
C MET A 466 -12.46 -6.60 -1.86
N LEU A 467 -11.52 -6.14 -2.68
CA LEU A 467 -11.61 -6.32 -4.14
C LEU A 467 -11.44 -7.78 -4.56
N SER A 468 -10.68 -8.57 -3.80
CA SER A 468 -10.36 -9.96 -4.16
C SER A 468 -11.40 -10.94 -3.64
N THR A 469 -11.88 -10.73 -2.42
CA THR A 469 -12.78 -11.68 -1.73
C THR A 469 -14.14 -11.10 -1.39
N GLY A 470 -14.29 -9.77 -1.38
CA GLY A 470 -15.47 -9.09 -0.83
C GLY A 470 -15.51 -9.03 0.69
N ILE A 471 -14.54 -9.62 1.39
CA ILE A 471 -14.45 -9.66 2.85
C ILE A 471 -13.37 -8.67 3.28
N LYS A 472 -13.64 -7.94 4.37
CA LYS A 472 -12.73 -6.92 4.91
C LYS A 472 -11.82 -7.42 6.03
N THR A 473 -12.13 -8.56 6.61
CA THR A 473 -11.33 -9.23 7.66
C THR A 473 -10.46 -10.32 7.05
N PRO A 474 -9.31 -10.67 7.67
CA PRO A 474 -8.42 -11.72 7.17
C PRO A 474 -9.08 -13.10 7.06
N VAL A 475 -10.01 -13.39 7.97
CA VAL A 475 -10.83 -14.61 7.97
C VAL A 475 -12.27 -14.20 7.75
N GLY A 476 -12.96 -14.90 6.86
CA GLY A 476 -14.39 -14.72 6.66
C GLY A 476 -15.08 -15.98 6.17
N ILE A 477 -16.33 -16.14 6.59
CA ILE A 477 -17.16 -17.31 6.31
C ILE A 477 -18.31 -16.83 5.43
N LYS A 478 -18.44 -17.40 4.23
CA LYS A 478 -19.55 -17.11 3.32
C LYS A 478 -20.60 -18.21 3.42
N VAL A 479 -21.78 -17.86 3.90
CA VAL A 479 -22.95 -18.75 3.88
C VAL A 479 -23.77 -18.37 2.64
N ALA A 480 -24.04 -19.34 1.77
CA ALA A 480 -24.76 -19.12 0.52
C ALA A 480 -25.94 -20.08 0.42
N GLY A 481 -27.09 -19.57 -0.03
CA GLY A 481 -28.33 -20.32 -0.11
C GLY A 481 -29.48 -19.45 -0.63
N PRO A 482 -30.61 -20.06 -1.01
CA PRO A 482 -31.74 -19.33 -1.60
C PRO A 482 -32.66 -18.68 -0.55
N ASP A 483 -32.65 -19.15 0.70
CA ASP A 483 -33.58 -18.71 1.75
C ASP A 483 -32.86 -17.79 2.75
N LEU A 484 -33.30 -16.53 2.83
CA LEU A 484 -32.68 -15.52 3.68
C LEU A 484 -32.85 -15.79 5.18
N GLN A 485 -33.96 -16.41 5.60
CA GLN A 485 -34.20 -16.74 7.00
C GLN A 485 -33.23 -17.83 7.45
N VAL A 486 -33.08 -18.88 6.64
CA VAL A 486 -32.12 -19.97 6.93
C VAL A 486 -30.69 -19.44 6.99
N LEU A 487 -30.31 -18.53 6.07
CA LEU A 487 -28.99 -17.92 6.08
C LEU A 487 -28.74 -17.07 7.35
N GLU A 488 -29.75 -16.34 7.81
CA GLU A 488 -29.63 -15.53 9.02
C GLU A 488 -29.46 -16.40 10.27
N ASP A 489 -30.25 -17.47 10.39
CA ASP A 489 -30.19 -18.39 11.52
C ASP A 489 -28.82 -19.11 11.57
N LEU A 490 -28.35 -19.64 10.43
CA LEU A 490 -27.00 -20.22 10.32
C LEU A 490 -25.91 -19.20 10.64
N GLY A 491 -26.05 -17.96 10.19
CA GLY A 491 -25.11 -16.88 10.51
C GLY A 491 -24.97 -16.64 12.01
N ARG A 492 -26.10 -16.65 12.75
CA ARG A 492 -26.12 -16.51 14.22
C ARG A 492 -25.47 -17.69 14.92
N GLU A 493 -25.74 -18.92 14.46
CA GLU A 493 -25.13 -20.13 15.03
C GLU A 493 -23.61 -20.14 14.82
N ILE A 494 -23.15 -19.84 13.59
CA ILE A 494 -21.73 -19.74 13.28
C ILE A 494 -21.07 -18.64 14.12
N GLU A 495 -21.68 -17.47 14.25
CA GLU A 495 -21.17 -16.39 15.09
C GLU A 495 -20.97 -16.84 16.55
N ALA A 496 -21.93 -17.57 17.13
CA ALA A 496 -21.86 -18.07 18.49
C ALA A 496 -20.76 -19.12 18.69
N VAL A 497 -20.54 -19.99 17.71
CA VAL A 497 -19.48 -21.02 17.76
C VAL A 497 -18.10 -20.39 17.58
N VAL A 498 -17.93 -19.55 16.56
CA VAL A 498 -16.62 -18.97 16.22
C VAL A 498 -16.12 -18.03 17.32
N ARG A 499 -17.02 -17.36 18.06
CA ARG A 499 -16.64 -16.51 19.20
C ARG A 499 -15.83 -17.25 20.28
N ASN A 500 -16.00 -18.56 20.42
CA ASN A 500 -15.30 -19.38 21.42
C ASN A 500 -13.99 -19.99 20.89
N VAL A 501 -13.65 -19.79 19.61
CA VAL A 501 -12.43 -20.34 19.01
C VAL A 501 -11.21 -19.53 19.49
N PRO A 502 -10.16 -20.18 20.03
CA PRO A 502 -8.94 -19.48 20.46
C PRO A 502 -8.33 -18.63 19.33
N GLY A 503 -7.91 -17.40 19.67
CA GLY A 503 -7.35 -16.44 18.70
C GLY A 503 -8.39 -15.54 18.02
N THR A 504 -9.67 -15.70 18.32
CA THR A 504 -10.74 -14.84 17.80
C THR A 504 -10.84 -13.54 18.60
N LEU A 505 -10.53 -12.40 17.98
CA LEU A 505 -10.67 -11.07 18.59
C LEU A 505 -12.13 -10.58 18.58
N SER A 506 -12.80 -10.72 17.43
CA SER A 506 -14.18 -10.31 17.24
C SER A 506 -14.84 -11.13 16.12
N VAL A 507 -16.15 -11.32 16.19
CA VAL A 507 -16.95 -12.02 15.16
C VAL A 507 -18.24 -11.27 14.95
N TYR A 508 -18.61 -11.09 13.69
CA TYR A 508 -19.88 -10.50 13.30
C TYR A 508 -20.43 -11.23 12.09
N ALA A 509 -21.65 -11.74 12.20
CA ALA A 509 -22.41 -12.23 11.06
C ALA A 509 -23.37 -11.13 10.60
N GLU A 510 -23.22 -10.71 9.33
CA GLU A 510 -24.08 -9.70 8.74
C GLU A 510 -25.54 -10.18 8.71
N ARG A 511 -26.47 -9.33 9.17
CA ARG A 511 -27.90 -9.66 9.22
C ARG A 511 -28.55 -9.34 7.89
N VAL A 512 -29.07 -10.36 7.22
CA VAL A 512 -29.64 -10.23 5.87
C VAL A 512 -31.06 -9.68 5.90
N MET A 513 -31.83 -9.90 6.98
CA MET A 513 -33.20 -9.38 7.14
C MET A 513 -33.35 -8.27 8.19
N GLY A 514 -32.28 -7.53 8.51
CA GLY A 514 -32.30 -6.50 9.56
C GLY A 514 -32.91 -5.14 9.17
N GLY A 515 -33.59 -5.05 8.02
CA GLY A 515 -34.17 -3.79 7.54
C GLY A 515 -35.46 -3.42 8.28
N ASN A 516 -35.59 -2.16 8.69
CA ASN A 516 -36.84 -1.63 9.21
C ASN A 516 -37.67 -1.05 8.05
N TYR A 517 -38.88 -1.57 7.85
CA TYR A 517 -39.79 -1.16 6.78
C TYR A 517 -41.06 -0.52 7.33
N LEU A 518 -41.67 0.35 6.53
CA LEU A 518 -42.93 1.02 6.84
C LEU A 518 -43.78 0.93 5.58
N ASP A 519 -44.60 -0.11 5.53
CA ASP A 519 -45.41 -0.47 4.35
C ASP A 519 -46.75 0.26 4.40
N PHE A 520 -47.18 0.77 3.24
CA PHE A 520 -48.47 1.42 3.07
C PHE A 520 -49.28 0.59 2.05
N GLU A 521 -50.40 0.03 2.48
CA GLU A 521 -51.36 -0.69 1.61
C GLU A 521 -52.30 0.27 0.86
#